data_AF-A0A382GTC3-F1
#
_entry.id   AF-A0A382GTC3-F1
#
_cell.length_a   1.000
_cell.length_b   1.000
_cell.length_c   1.000
_cell.angle_alpha   90.00
_cell.angle_beta   90.00
_cell.angle_gamma   90.00
#
_symmetry.space_group_name_H-M   'P 1'
#
loop_
_entity.id
_entity.type
_entity.pdbx_description
1 polymer ?
#
loop_
_entity_poly.entity_id
_entity_poly.type
_entity_poly.pdbx_seq_one_letter_code
_entity_poly.pdbx_strand_id
1 'polypeptide(L)'
;MANSQRGPVKSFIRDLRHKSIWQVLGTYLLASWGVLAVVDTMAGALNLPDWFPTVALGFLVLGFPFVLATAFFQVRDSNQQGQLLEASPAVDTEDSPHDLPASSTPFTWKKAMLGAVGAFALWGLLAAGWLLFGSGGSFGGFGSASIALSAVSDVEEAIDAGNWLEAYDLAKALPPQVPDSVRQDIFTSASAVTNITSTPEGASVFWRPYGRSDIEGELIGTTPLVWPAPRTGISIQIELDGYVSQTLGLMRGGNRSVALRALGSDNENALYMSARNLSPVMVDARLTFNVPPRIGDFLIDRYEVTNREFQEFVDADGYENQDLWVYSLERDGVEVTWADAMREFVDRTGRPGPSVWTAGRYPEGQGDHPVTGISWYEAAAYAEFVGRDLPSVYHWYLMSTQSMAEWILPLSNLEGDGLAPVGESGGVTGTGLYDMAGNAREWLVNKVGNLRVTVGGGWNDPPYRFSLSQEEPPFDRSETNGFRL
;
A
#
# COMPACT_ATOMS: atom_id res chain seq x y z
N MET A 1 60.60 -33.26 -34.06
CA MET A 1 61.81 -32.55 -33.56
C MET A 1 61.55 -31.06 -33.62
N ALA A 2 61.90 -30.35 -32.55
CA ALA A 2 61.44 -29.02 -32.19
C ALA A 2 61.82 -27.90 -33.19
N ASN A 3 60.95 -26.89 -33.32
CA ASN A 3 61.39 -25.51 -33.14
C ASN A 3 60.23 -24.57 -32.75
N SER A 4 60.38 -23.90 -31.61
CA SER A 4 59.41 -22.96 -31.04
C SER A 4 59.60 -21.57 -31.68
N GLN A 5 58.56 -21.01 -32.31
CA GLN A 5 58.56 -19.60 -32.73
C GLN A 5 57.60 -18.77 -31.85
N ARG A 6 58.24 -18.11 -30.88
CA ARG A 6 57.99 -16.79 -30.27
C ARG A 6 56.64 -16.11 -30.60
N GLY A 7 55.82 -15.94 -29.57
CA GLY A 7 54.54 -15.22 -29.65
C GLY A 7 54.62 -13.69 -29.82
N PRO A 8 53.56 -13.07 -30.34
CA PRO A 8 53.49 -11.66 -30.80
C PRO A 8 53.63 -10.60 -29.69
N VAL A 9 53.58 -11.01 -28.42
CA VAL A 9 53.70 -10.10 -27.27
C VAL A 9 55.14 -9.62 -27.07
N LYS A 10 56.15 -10.45 -27.41
CA LYS A 10 57.56 -10.06 -27.29
C LYS A 10 58.04 -9.17 -28.45
N SER A 11 57.40 -9.20 -29.63
CA SER A 11 57.65 -8.21 -30.69
C SER A 11 56.97 -6.88 -30.38
N PHE A 12 55.77 -6.90 -29.81
CA PHE A 12 55.04 -5.71 -29.37
C PHE A 12 55.81 -4.89 -28.30
N ILE A 13 56.44 -5.56 -27.33
CA ILE A 13 57.24 -4.90 -26.29
C ILE A 13 58.61 -4.44 -26.82
N ARG A 14 59.13 -5.04 -27.91
CA ARG A 14 60.43 -4.65 -28.50
C ARG A 14 60.32 -3.44 -29.45
N ASP A 15 59.18 -3.27 -30.13
CA ASP A 15 58.91 -2.12 -31.00
C ASP A 15 58.59 -0.83 -30.25
N LEU A 16 58.26 -0.89 -28.96
CA LEU A 16 58.02 0.31 -28.12
C LEU A 16 59.32 0.97 -27.61
N ARG A 17 60.49 0.50 -28.06
CA ARG A 17 61.80 1.07 -27.69
C ARG A 17 62.29 2.12 -28.71
N HIS A 18 61.39 2.98 -29.19
CA HIS A 18 61.77 4.18 -29.93
C HIS A 18 61.91 5.36 -28.96
N LYS A 19 63.08 6.01 -29.00
CA LYS A 19 63.49 7.14 -28.13
C LYS A 19 62.48 8.30 -28.15
N SER A 20 61.67 8.42 -29.21
CA SER A 20 60.69 9.51 -29.42
C SER A 20 59.41 9.38 -28.58
N ILE A 21 58.86 8.19 -28.38
CA ILE A 21 57.60 8.02 -27.62
C ILE A 21 57.82 8.32 -26.13
N TRP A 22 58.95 7.87 -25.57
CA TRP A 22 59.34 8.16 -24.18
C TRP A 22 59.64 9.65 -23.96
N GLN A 23 60.13 10.36 -24.99
CA GLN A 23 60.31 11.81 -24.94
C GLN A 23 58.97 12.56 -24.95
N VAL A 24 58.01 12.13 -25.78
CA VAL A 24 56.65 12.70 -25.79
C VAL A 24 55.95 12.46 -24.44
N LEU A 25 56.07 11.24 -23.90
CA LEU A 25 55.56 10.89 -22.58
C LEU A 25 56.16 11.78 -21.48
N GLY A 26 57.49 11.89 -21.43
CA GLY A 26 58.18 12.72 -20.44
C GLY A 26 57.81 14.20 -20.55
N THR A 27 57.68 14.72 -21.78
CA THR A 27 57.29 16.11 -22.02
C THR A 27 55.84 16.37 -21.60
N TYR A 28 54.93 15.44 -21.89
CA TYR A 28 53.52 15.55 -21.51
C TYR A 28 53.35 15.54 -19.99
N LEU A 29 54.06 14.65 -19.29
CA LEU A 29 54.01 14.58 -17.82
C LEU A 29 54.59 15.84 -17.16
N LEU A 30 55.72 16.36 -17.67
CA LEU A 30 56.30 17.61 -17.18
C LEU A 30 55.40 18.82 -17.43
N ALA A 31 54.79 18.91 -18.61
CA ALA A 31 53.84 19.98 -18.92
C ALA A 31 52.56 19.86 -18.07
N SER A 32 52.03 18.66 -17.90
CA SER A 32 50.86 18.38 -17.07
C SER A 32 51.11 18.73 -15.60
N TRP A 33 52.30 18.41 -15.09
CA TRP A 33 52.71 18.82 -13.75
C TRP A 33 52.78 20.34 -13.58
N GLY A 34 53.39 21.04 -14.55
CA GLY A 34 53.45 22.51 -14.53
C GLY A 34 52.06 23.16 -14.58
N VAL A 35 51.17 22.61 -15.41
CA VAL A 35 49.76 23.02 -15.48
C VAL A 35 49.05 22.84 -14.14
N LEU A 36 49.18 21.65 -13.53
CA LEU A 36 48.54 21.38 -12.24
C LEU A 36 49.08 22.29 -11.13
N ALA A 37 50.38 22.58 -11.12
CA ALA A 37 50.97 23.52 -10.16
C ALA A 37 50.39 24.94 -10.30
N VAL A 38 50.18 25.41 -11.54
CA VAL A 38 49.53 26.71 -11.79
C VAL A 38 48.06 26.68 -11.38
N VAL A 39 47.33 25.61 -11.72
CA VAL A 39 45.91 25.43 -11.35
C VAL A 39 45.74 25.43 -9.84
N ASP A 40 46.59 24.72 -9.11
CA ASP A 40 46.54 24.62 -7.64
C ASP A 40 46.87 25.96 -6.98
N THR A 41 47.88 26.66 -7.50
CA THR A 41 48.24 28.02 -7.04
C THR A 41 47.10 29.02 -7.29
N MET A 42 46.46 28.95 -8.47
CA MET A 42 45.31 29.80 -8.79
C MET A 42 44.07 29.45 -7.96
N ALA A 43 43.83 28.17 -7.71
CA ALA A 43 42.73 27.70 -6.87
C ALA A 43 42.85 28.27 -5.45
N GLY A 44 44.05 28.22 -4.87
CA GLY A 44 44.33 28.84 -3.57
C GLY A 44 44.25 30.37 -3.60
N ALA A 45 44.78 31.03 -4.62
CA ALA A 45 44.80 32.48 -4.72
C ALA A 45 43.42 33.11 -4.97
N LEU A 46 42.53 32.40 -5.65
CA LEU A 46 41.19 32.86 -6.03
C LEU A 46 40.06 32.20 -5.20
N ASN A 47 40.41 31.42 -4.18
CA ASN A 47 39.48 30.71 -3.31
C ASN A 47 38.46 29.83 -4.08
N LEU A 48 38.94 29.10 -5.08
CA LEU A 48 38.13 28.25 -5.94
C LEU A 48 37.77 26.93 -5.23
N PRO A 49 36.66 26.25 -5.60
CA PRO A 49 36.25 25.01 -4.96
C PRO A 49 37.23 23.84 -5.16
N ASP A 50 37.28 22.92 -4.20
CA ASP A 50 38.21 21.77 -4.20
C ASP A 50 38.05 20.81 -5.40
N TRP A 51 36.90 20.80 -6.07
CA TRP A 51 36.69 20.01 -7.29
C TRP A 51 37.45 20.55 -8.52
N PHE A 52 37.88 21.82 -8.48
CA PHE A 52 38.47 22.53 -9.62
C PHE A 52 39.81 21.95 -10.07
N PRO A 53 40.80 21.69 -9.17
CA PRO A 53 42.01 20.96 -9.53
C PRO A 53 41.73 19.52 -10.00
N THR A 54 40.72 18.85 -9.42
CA THR A 54 40.36 17.46 -9.78
C THR A 54 39.85 17.34 -11.20
N VAL A 55 39.03 18.31 -11.66
CA VAL A 55 38.54 18.34 -13.05
C VAL A 55 39.68 18.63 -14.03
N ALA A 56 40.61 19.52 -13.69
CA ALA A 56 41.79 19.79 -14.50
C ALA A 56 42.65 18.52 -14.68
N LEU A 57 42.84 17.76 -13.60
CA LEU A 57 43.50 16.45 -13.65
C LEU A 57 42.76 15.48 -14.58
N GLY A 58 41.42 15.41 -14.51
CA GLY A 58 40.60 14.57 -15.39
C GLY A 58 40.80 14.88 -16.88
N PHE A 59 40.89 16.16 -17.26
CA PHE A 59 41.16 16.56 -18.65
C PHE A 59 42.58 16.18 -19.10
N LEU A 60 43.58 16.28 -18.24
CA LEU A 60 44.95 15.84 -18.55
C LEU A 60 45.01 14.32 -18.73
N VAL A 61 44.29 13.57 -17.89
CA VAL A 61 44.20 12.11 -18.04
C VAL A 61 43.50 11.74 -19.35
N LEU A 62 42.43 12.44 -19.74
CA LEU A 62 41.71 12.19 -21.00
C LEU A 62 42.48 12.65 -22.25
N GLY A 63 43.27 13.72 -22.15
CA GLY A 63 44.09 14.22 -23.25
C GLY A 63 45.31 13.33 -23.53
N PHE A 64 45.79 12.59 -22.52
CA PHE A 64 46.98 11.78 -22.62
C PHE A 64 46.90 10.65 -23.68
N PRO A 65 45.85 9.82 -23.75
CA PRO A 65 45.67 8.83 -24.81
C PRO A 65 45.67 9.44 -26.21
N PHE A 66 45.09 10.63 -26.37
CA PHE A 66 45.00 11.31 -27.67
C PHE A 66 46.38 11.78 -28.15
N VAL A 67 47.18 12.35 -27.25
CA VAL A 67 48.57 12.78 -27.55
C VAL A 67 49.46 11.57 -27.87
N LEU A 68 49.32 10.46 -27.14
CA LEU A 68 50.06 9.24 -27.46
C LEU A 68 49.65 8.59 -28.78
N ALA A 69 48.35 8.57 -29.09
CA ALA A 69 47.84 8.02 -30.34
C ALA A 69 48.39 8.79 -31.54
N THR A 70 48.37 10.13 -31.50
CA THR A 70 48.91 10.97 -32.57
C THR A 70 50.42 10.80 -32.76
N ALA A 71 51.19 10.68 -31.67
CA ALA A 71 52.62 10.38 -31.74
C ALA A 71 52.91 9.00 -32.35
N PHE A 72 52.09 8.00 -32.05
CA PHE A 72 52.23 6.64 -32.59
C PHE A 72 51.96 6.59 -34.10
N PHE A 73 50.93 7.29 -34.60
CA PHE A 73 50.63 7.33 -36.03
C PHE A 73 51.72 8.06 -36.86
N GLN A 74 52.31 9.14 -36.34
CA GLN A 74 53.41 9.84 -37.01
C GLN A 74 54.67 8.99 -37.18
N VAL A 75 55.01 8.15 -36.19
CA VAL A 75 56.17 7.25 -36.29
C VAL A 75 55.92 6.14 -37.33
N ARG A 76 54.66 5.72 -37.50
CA ARG A 76 54.29 4.66 -38.45
C ARG A 76 54.36 5.13 -39.91
N ASP A 77 53.86 6.33 -40.21
CA ASP A 77 53.92 6.90 -41.58
C ASP A 77 55.38 7.17 -42.02
N SER A 78 56.22 7.61 -41.09
CA SER A 78 57.66 7.84 -41.34
C SER A 78 58.38 6.55 -41.78
N ASN A 79 58.02 5.41 -41.19
CA ASN A 79 58.63 4.11 -41.50
C ASN A 79 58.13 3.51 -42.82
N GLN A 80 56.87 3.76 -43.23
CA GLN A 80 56.36 3.30 -44.53
C GLN A 80 57.02 4.04 -45.70
N GLN A 81 57.31 5.33 -45.56
CA GLN A 81 58.05 6.09 -46.58
C GLN A 81 59.50 5.61 -46.74
N GLY A 82 60.16 5.20 -45.65
CA GLY A 82 61.51 4.62 -45.71
C GLY A 82 61.56 3.26 -46.42
N GLN A 83 60.57 2.39 -46.20
CA GLN A 83 60.53 1.05 -46.83
C GLN A 83 60.15 1.09 -48.32
N LEU A 84 59.36 2.07 -48.76
CA LEU A 84 59.02 2.23 -50.18
C LEU A 84 60.20 2.74 -51.03
N LEU A 85 61.18 3.40 -50.41
CA LEU A 85 62.41 3.87 -51.07
C LEU A 85 63.46 2.77 -51.25
N GLU A 86 63.43 1.70 -50.46
CA GLU A 86 64.39 0.57 -50.54
C GLU A 86 63.95 -0.58 -51.46
N ALA A 87 62.70 -0.58 -51.96
CA ALA A 87 62.11 -1.74 -52.66
C ALA A 87 61.96 -1.58 -54.19
N SER A 88 62.66 -0.64 -54.84
CA SER A 88 62.58 -0.45 -56.30
C SER A 88 63.87 -0.89 -57.01
N PRO A 89 63.83 -1.76 -58.05
CA PRO A 89 65.04 -2.24 -58.72
C PRO A 89 65.64 -1.15 -59.62
N ALA A 90 66.97 -1.07 -59.63
CA ALA A 90 67.75 -0.10 -60.38
C ALA A 90 67.54 -0.23 -61.89
N VAL A 91 67.24 0.90 -62.54
CA VAL A 91 67.45 1.14 -63.97
C VAL A 91 68.13 2.49 -64.10
N ASP A 92 69.37 2.45 -64.60
CA ASP A 92 70.18 3.62 -64.93
C ASP A 92 69.65 4.28 -66.20
N THR A 93 69.35 5.58 -66.13
CA THR A 93 69.67 6.55 -67.18
C THR A 93 69.64 7.95 -66.57
N GLU A 94 70.73 8.69 -66.78
CA GLU A 94 70.90 10.12 -66.50
C GLU A 94 69.84 10.97 -67.20
N ASP A 95 69.08 11.78 -66.44
CA ASP A 95 68.62 13.09 -66.93
C ASP A 95 68.25 14.07 -65.81
N SER A 96 68.46 15.34 -66.16
CA SER A 96 68.25 16.66 -65.54
C SER A 96 67.11 16.84 -64.50
N PRO A 97 67.27 17.70 -63.47
CA PRO A 97 66.20 17.98 -62.52
C PRO A 97 65.27 19.11 -63.01
N HIS A 98 64.04 18.71 -63.34
CA HIS A 98 62.87 19.59 -63.43
C HIS A 98 62.34 19.95 -62.02
N ASP A 99 62.04 21.23 -61.81
CA ASP A 99 61.31 21.75 -60.66
C ASP A 99 59.93 21.08 -60.50
N LEU A 100 59.70 20.46 -59.35
CA LEU A 100 58.39 20.01 -58.87
C LEU A 100 57.89 20.92 -57.73
N PRO A 101 56.58 21.20 -57.64
CA PRO A 101 56.04 22.18 -56.72
C PRO A 101 56.11 21.69 -55.26
N ALA A 102 56.43 22.61 -54.36
CA ALA A 102 56.50 22.38 -52.92
C ALA A 102 55.17 21.83 -52.38
N SER A 103 55.19 20.59 -51.92
CA SER A 103 54.10 19.99 -51.15
C SER A 103 54.06 20.61 -49.75
N SER A 104 52.94 21.27 -49.47
CA SER A 104 52.61 21.83 -48.17
C SER A 104 52.53 20.73 -47.11
N THR A 105 53.42 20.74 -46.14
CA THR A 105 53.33 19.94 -44.90
C THR A 105 52.33 20.59 -43.94
N PRO A 106 51.22 19.94 -43.53
CA PRO A 106 50.23 20.61 -42.71
C PRO A 106 50.21 20.08 -41.27
N PHE A 107 51.33 20.05 -40.53
CA PHE A 107 51.22 20.02 -39.05
C PHE A 107 52.52 20.43 -38.34
N THR A 108 52.63 21.71 -38.00
CA THR A 108 53.67 22.25 -37.11
C THR A 108 53.16 22.26 -35.67
N TRP A 109 54.06 22.05 -34.71
CA TRP A 109 53.85 22.14 -33.24
C TRP A 109 52.98 23.34 -32.79
N LYS A 110 52.87 24.39 -33.60
CA LYS A 110 51.97 25.53 -33.42
C LYS A 110 50.48 25.15 -33.35
N LYS A 111 49.98 24.17 -34.13
CA LYS A 111 48.54 23.81 -34.14
C LYS A 111 48.13 22.97 -32.93
N ALA A 112 49.01 22.12 -32.43
CA ALA A 112 48.81 21.38 -31.18
C ALA A 112 48.86 22.32 -29.95
N MET A 113 49.78 23.30 -29.94
CA MET A 113 49.77 24.35 -28.93
C MET A 113 48.51 25.23 -29.01
N LEU A 114 48.01 25.57 -30.20
CA LEU A 114 46.75 26.32 -30.35
C LEU A 114 45.53 25.55 -29.82
N GLY A 115 45.49 24.22 -29.95
CA GLY A 115 44.43 23.39 -29.37
C GLY A 115 44.47 23.35 -27.84
N ALA A 116 45.66 23.23 -27.24
CA ALA A 116 45.84 23.29 -25.79
C ALA A 116 45.53 24.70 -25.24
N VAL A 117 45.98 25.75 -25.91
CA VAL A 117 45.67 27.15 -25.57
C VAL A 117 44.17 27.44 -25.73
N GLY A 118 43.51 26.87 -26.74
CA GLY A 118 42.07 26.97 -26.94
C GLY A 118 41.27 26.27 -25.83
N ALA A 119 41.70 25.08 -25.38
CA ALA A 119 41.08 24.38 -24.26
C ALA A 119 41.26 25.15 -22.94
N PHE A 120 42.45 25.71 -22.68
CA PHE A 120 42.71 26.57 -21.52
C PHE A 120 41.99 27.92 -21.59
N ALA A 121 41.79 28.49 -22.78
CA ALA A 121 40.96 29.69 -22.96
C ALA A 121 39.48 29.40 -22.69
N LEU A 122 38.96 28.24 -23.13
CA LEU A 122 37.60 27.79 -22.80
C LEU A 122 37.45 27.56 -21.28
N TRP A 123 38.50 27.05 -20.64
CA TRP A 123 38.54 26.80 -19.20
C TRP A 123 38.68 28.10 -18.37
N GLY A 124 39.49 29.04 -18.85
CA GLY A 124 39.58 30.40 -18.30
C GLY A 124 38.27 31.17 -18.44
N LEU A 125 37.49 30.92 -19.50
CA LEU A 125 36.13 31.46 -19.65
C LEU A 125 35.13 30.81 -18.67
N LEU A 126 35.27 29.53 -18.34
CA LEU A 126 34.48 28.86 -17.30
C LEU A 126 34.82 29.39 -15.90
N ALA A 127 36.11 29.59 -15.60
CA ALA A 127 36.56 30.19 -14.35
C ALA A 127 36.14 31.67 -14.23
N ALA A 128 36.20 32.43 -15.34
CA ALA A 128 35.71 33.80 -15.40
C ALA A 128 34.18 33.86 -15.27
N GLY A 129 33.45 32.89 -15.84
CA GLY A 129 32.01 32.74 -15.64
C GLY A 129 31.66 32.48 -14.17
N TRP A 130 32.42 31.62 -13.48
CA TRP A 130 32.25 31.40 -12.04
C TRP A 130 32.58 32.64 -11.21
N LEU A 131 33.61 33.42 -11.56
CA LEU A 131 33.94 34.66 -10.84
C LEU A 131 32.91 35.79 -11.07
N LEU A 132 32.37 35.90 -12.29
CA LEU A 132 31.40 36.94 -12.67
C LEU A 132 29.98 36.64 -12.16
N PHE A 133 29.61 35.37 -12.01
CA PHE A 133 28.26 34.96 -11.59
C PHE A 133 28.20 34.25 -10.22
N GLY A 134 29.32 33.77 -9.69
CA GLY A 134 29.39 33.02 -8.44
C GLY A 134 29.56 33.85 -7.16
N SER A 135 29.87 35.15 -7.28
CA SER A 135 30.04 36.03 -6.10
C SER A 135 28.76 36.76 -5.65
N GLY A 136 27.61 36.50 -6.29
CA GLY A 136 26.34 37.15 -5.92
C GLY A 136 25.04 36.40 -6.25
N GLY A 137 25.12 35.24 -6.90
CA GLY A 137 23.97 34.36 -7.13
C GLY A 137 24.20 33.03 -6.43
N SER A 138 23.42 32.76 -5.39
CA SER A 138 23.29 31.40 -4.87
C SER A 138 23.05 30.45 -6.04
N PHE A 139 23.85 29.39 -6.13
CA PHE A 139 23.59 28.24 -6.99
C PHE A 139 22.38 27.47 -6.42
N GLY A 140 21.24 28.15 -6.30
CA GLY A 140 20.03 27.70 -5.63
C GLY A 140 19.22 26.66 -6.39
N GLY A 141 19.69 26.22 -7.57
CA GLY A 141 19.02 25.21 -8.38
C GLY A 141 19.29 23.77 -7.95
N PHE A 142 20.44 23.48 -7.34
CA PHE A 142 20.78 22.10 -6.95
C PHE A 142 20.21 21.71 -5.59
N GLY A 143 20.12 22.65 -4.63
CA GLY A 143 19.49 22.39 -3.33
C GLY A 143 17.98 22.16 -3.46
N SER A 144 17.29 22.96 -4.27
CA SER A 144 15.85 22.78 -4.51
C SER A 144 15.54 21.51 -5.29
N ALA A 145 16.36 21.17 -6.29
CA ALA A 145 16.20 19.94 -7.06
C ALA A 145 16.51 18.69 -6.22
N SER A 146 17.55 18.73 -5.36
CA SER A 146 17.86 17.61 -4.47
C SER A 146 16.77 17.42 -3.41
N ILE A 147 16.20 18.50 -2.87
CA ILE A 147 15.07 18.43 -1.92
C ILE A 147 13.83 17.87 -2.62
N ALA A 148 13.52 18.35 -3.83
CA ALA A 148 12.38 17.85 -4.61
C ALA A 148 12.53 16.36 -4.97
N LEU A 149 13.72 15.94 -5.42
CA LEU A 149 14.02 14.53 -5.72
C LEU A 149 13.97 13.65 -4.47
N SER A 150 14.53 14.11 -3.35
CA SER A 150 14.45 13.39 -2.08
C SER A 150 13.00 13.20 -1.65
N ALA A 151 12.17 14.27 -1.67
CA ALA A 151 10.78 14.18 -1.26
C ALA A 151 9.95 13.22 -2.14
N VAL A 152 10.23 13.19 -3.45
CA VAL A 152 9.60 12.21 -4.35
C VAL A 152 10.07 10.79 -4.02
N SER A 153 11.38 10.60 -3.80
CA SER A 153 11.96 9.32 -3.41
C SER A 153 11.39 8.80 -2.09
N ASP A 154 11.14 9.67 -1.11
CA ASP A 154 10.56 9.30 0.19
C ASP A 154 9.13 8.76 0.02
N VAL A 155 8.33 9.36 -0.88
CA VAL A 155 6.99 8.83 -1.21
C VAL A 155 7.10 7.47 -1.89
N GLU A 156 7.99 7.34 -2.87
CA GLU A 156 8.19 6.09 -3.61
C GLU A 156 8.66 4.95 -2.68
N GLU A 157 9.58 5.24 -1.76
CA GLU A 157 10.04 4.29 -0.75
C GLU A 157 8.89 3.86 0.17
N ALA A 158 8.06 4.79 0.63
CA ALA A 158 6.88 4.46 1.43
C ALA A 158 5.86 3.61 0.64
N ILE A 159 5.67 3.88 -0.65
CA ILE A 159 4.82 3.06 -1.54
C ILE A 159 5.39 1.65 -1.68
N ASP A 160 6.69 1.53 -1.97
CA ASP A 160 7.38 0.25 -2.18
C ASP A 160 7.41 -0.59 -0.90
N ALA A 161 7.49 0.05 0.27
CA ALA A 161 7.36 -0.58 1.58
C ALA A 161 5.92 -0.98 1.93
N GLY A 162 4.91 -0.51 1.20
CA GLY A 162 3.49 -0.71 1.51
C GLY A 162 2.96 0.17 2.65
N ASN A 163 3.72 1.20 3.06
CA ASN A 163 3.34 2.18 4.07
C ASN A 163 2.39 3.23 3.48
N TRP A 164 1.20 2.81 3.08
CA TRP A 164 0.27 3.64 2.29
C TRP A 164 -0.21 4.92 2.99
N LEU A 165 -0.30 4.93 4.32
CA LEU A 165 -0.67 6.14 5.06
C LEU A 165 0.45 7.19 5.02
N GLU A 166 1.68 6.76 5.29
CA GLU A 166 2.87 7.60 5.19
C GLU A 166 3.08 8.12 3.77
N ALA A 167 2.97 7.25 2.76
CA ALA A 167 3.06 7.64 1.36
C ALA A 167 2.00 8.71 0.99
N TYR A 168 0.78 8.58 1.50
CA TYR A 168 -0.28 9.54 1.25
C TYR A 168 -0.01 10.91 1.90
N ASP A 169 0.48 10.92 3.14
CA ASP A 169 0.82 12.14 3.86
C ASP A 169 2.03 12.85 3.24
N LEU A 170 3.08 12.10 2.89
CA LEU A 170 4.24 12.61 2.15
C LEU A 170 3.84 13.16 0.78
N ALA A 171 2.94 12.47 0.06
CA ALA A 171 2.45 12.93 -1.24
C ALA A 171 1.67 14.24 -1.14
N LYS A 172 0.82 14.40 -0.11
CA LYS A 172 0.12 15.67 0.18
C LYS A 172 1.09 16.80 0.51
N ALA A 173 2.20 16.48 1.20
CA ALA A 173 3.20 17.43 1.64
C ALA A 173 4.28 17.74 0.59
N LEU A 174 4.17 17.20 -0.64
CA LEU A 174 5.19 17.41 -1.68
C LEU A 174 5.46 18.90 -1.92
N PRO A 175 6.74 19.31 -1.90
CA PRO A 175 7.11 20.70 -1.89
C PRO A 175 6.80 21.35 -3.26
N PRO A 176 6.50 22.66 -3.32
CA PRO A 176 6.05 23.35 -4.53
C PRO A 176 7.09 23.38 -5.67
N GLN A 177 8.33 22.98 -5.40
CA GLN A 177 9.40 22.83 -6.39
C GLN A 177 9.20 21.58 -7.28
N VAL A 178 8.41 20.60 -6.83
CA VAL A 178 8.02 19.45 -7.65
C VAL A 178 6.97 19.91 -8.67
N PRO A 179 7.15 19.64 -9.97
CA PRO A 179 6.17 20.03 -11.00
C PRO A 179 4.76 19.52 -10.68
N ASP A 180 3.73 20.32 -10.96
CA ASP A 180 2.33 19.97 -10.65
C ASP A 180 1.89 18.63 -11.24
N SER A 181 2.32 18.33 -12.47
CA SER A 181 2.04 17.04 -13.11
C SER A 181 2.63 15.87 -12.31
N VAL A 182 3.85 16.03 -11.80
CA VAL A 182 4.53 15.00 -11.00
C VAL A 182 3.87 14.87 -9.63
N ARG A 183 3.51 15.99 -8.97
CA ARG A 183 2.77 15.94 -7.70
C ARG A 183 1.43 15.23 -7.87
N GLN A 184 0.70 15.52 -8.96
CA GLN A 184 -0.56 14.88 -9.26
C GLN A 184 -0.38 13.37 -9.54
N ASP A 185 0.63 12.99 -10.30
CA ASP A 185 0.92 11.58 -10.63
C ASP A 185 1.31 10.78 -9.38
N ILE A 186 2.17 11.34 -8.53
CA ILE A 186 2.58 10.71 -7.25
C ILE A 186 1.40 10.60 -6.30
N PHE A 187 0.63 11.68 -6.14
CA PHE A 187 -0.55 11.66 -5.27
C PHE A 187 -1.60 10.68 -5.76
N THR A 188 -1.79 10.56 -7.09
CA THR A 188 -2.66 9.53 -7.69
C THR A 188 -2.14 8.12 -7.42
N SER A 189 -0.83 7.93 -7.38
CA SER A 189 -0.21 6.63 -7.08
C SER A 189 -0.37 6.23 -5.59
N ALA A 190 -0.31 7.21 -4.69
CA ALA A 190 -0.48 7.03 -3.24
C ALA A 190 -1.95 7.00 -2.77
N SER A 191 -2.90 7.34 -3.64
CA SER A 191 -4.33 7.44 -3.29
C SER A 191 -5.23 6.53 -4.14
N ALA A 192 -6.47 6.37 -3.70
CA ALA A 192 -7.52 5.69 -4.44
C ALA A 192 -8.81 6.52 -4.40
N VAL A 193 -9.39 6.74 -5.58
CA VAL A 193 -10.63 7.51 -5.72
C VAL A 193 -11.78 6.77 -5.02
N THR A 194 -12.42 7.45 -4.08
CA THR A 194 -13.56 6.97 -3.30
C THR A 194 -14.75 7.88 -3.54
N ASN A 195 -15.85 7.34 -4.06
CA ASN A 195 -17.10 8.06 -4.24
C ASN A 195 -18.02 7.72 -3.06
N ILE A 196 -18.43 8.74 -2.31
CA ILE A 196 -19.27 8.59 -1.10
C ILE A 196 -20.58 9.33 -1.33
N THR A 197 -21.68 8.60 -1.27
CA THR A 197 -23.05 9.13 -1.38
C THR A 197 -23.84 8.76 -0.15
N SER A 198 -24.82 9.59 0.21
CA SER A 198 -25.78 9.24 1.25
C SER A 198 -27.22 9.49 0.79
N THR A 199 -28.15 8.83 1.44
CA THR A 199 -29.58 9.10 1.31
C THR A 199 -30.15 9.39 2.70
N PRO A 200 -30.62 10.63 2.97
CA PRO A 200 -30.55 11.81 2.10
C PRO A 200 -29.12 12.33 1.88
N GLU A 201 -28.92 13.16 0.85
CA GLU A 201 -27.66 13.84 0.56
C GLU A 201 -27.38 14.98 1.55
N GLY A 202 -26.15 15.52 1.54
CA GLY A 202 -25.72 16.63 2.39
C GLY A 202 -25.14 16.21 3.74
N ALA A 203 -24.86 14.93 3.93
CA ALA A 203 -24.25 14.43 5.15
C ALA A 203 -22.76 14.78 5.21
N SER A 204 -22.29 15.24 6.38
CA SER A 204 -20.87 15.47 6.65
C SER A 204 -20.13 14.15 6.70
N VAL A 205 -18.94 14.09 6.09
CA VAL A 205 -18.10 12.90 6.06
C VAL A 205 -16.78 13.21 6.75
N PHE A 206 -16.51 12.47 7.81
CA PHE A 206 -15.25 12.49 8.53
C PHE A 206 -14.47 11.22 8.24
N TRP A 207 -13.15 11.29 8.21
CA TRP A 207 -12.31 10.10 8.05
C TRP A 207 -11.22 10.02 9.10
N ARG A 208 -10.72 8.81 9.33
CA ARG A 208 -9.56 8.50 10.16
C ARG A 208 -8.91 7.19 9.70
N PRO A 209 -7.64 6.92 10.04
CA PRO A 209 -7.06 5.59 9.88
C PRO A 209 -7.92 4.53 10.61
N TYR A 210 -8.04 3.35 10.02
CA TYR A 210 -8.88 2.29 10.61
C TYR A 210 -8.34 1.85 11.98
N GLY A 211 -9.24 1.58 12.91
CA GLY A 211 -8.90 1.19 14.29
C GLY A 211 -8.32 2.30 15.18
N ARG A 212 -8.19 3.54 14.66
CA ARG A 212 -7.71 4.68 15.44
C ARG A 212 -8.86 5.50 16.00
N SER A 213 -9.64 4.89 16.90
CA SER A 213 -10.71 5.59 17.63
C SER A 213 -10.19 6.63 18.63
N ASP A 214 -8.90 6.60 18.94
CA ASP A 214 -8.18 7.58 19.74
C ASP A 214 -7.94 8.91 19.02
N ILE A 215 -8.07 8.94 17.68
CA ILE A 215 -7.89 10.15 16.88
C ILE A 215 -9.26 10.72 16.48
N GLU A 216 -9.41 12.04 16.60
CA GLU A 216 -10.56 12.78 16.10
C GLU A 216 -10.63 12.74 14.56
N GLY A 217 -11.82 12.55 14.00
CA GLY A 217 -12.01 12.46 12.55
C GLY A 217 -11.76 13.79 11.84
N GLU A 218 -11.06 13.76 10.70
CA GLU A 218 -10.89 14.92 9.82
C GLU A 218 -12.11 15.06 8.89
N LEU A 219 -12.75 16.22 8.87
CA LEU A 219 -13.83 16.54 7.92
C LEU A 219 -13.27 16.63 6.49
N ILE A 220 -13.74 15.77 5.60
CA ILE A 220 -13.33 15.75 4.18
C ILE A 220 -14.35 16.37 3.22
N GLY A 221 -15.58 16.58 3.67
CA GLY A 221 -16.62 17.24 2.89
C GLY A 221 -18.03 16.75 3.22
N THR A 222 -18.95 16.97 2.29
CA THR A 222 -20.36 16.56 2.40
C THR A 222 -20.78 15.72 1.21
N THR A 223 -21.68 14.75 1.40
CA THR A 223 -22.18 13.90 0.31
C THR A 223 -23.06 14.68 -0.69
N PRO A 224 -23.01 14.35 -2.00
CA PRO A 224 -22.10 13.39 -2.64
C PRO A 224 -20.66 13.93 -2.72
N LEU A 225 -19.68 13.09 -2.38
CA LEU A 225 -18.26 13.44 -2.27
C LEU A 225 -17.39 12.51 -3.12
N VAL A 226 -16.43 13.07 -3.86
CA VAL A 226 -15.35 12.31 -4.51
C VAL A 226 -14.06 12.65 -3.79
N TRP A 227 -13.44 11.65 -3.17
CA TRP A 227 -12.27 11.84 -2.32
C TRP A 227 -11.13 10.90 -2.73
N PRO A 228 -9.92 11.41 -3.03
CA PRO A 228 -8.72 10.60 -3.17
C PRO A 228 -8.25 10.15 -1.79
N ALA A 229 -8.73 8.98 -1.35
CA ALA A 229 -8.44 8.39 -0.05
C ALA A 229 -7.04 7.72 -0.03
N PRO A 230 -6.37 7.59 1.13
CA PRO A 230 -5.16 6.78 1.22
C PRO A 230 -5.47 5.31 0.86
N ARG A 231 -4.47 4.60 0.32
CA ARG A 231 -4.58 3.19 -0.11
C ARG A 231 -4.45 2.20 1.04
N THR A 232 -5.08 2.50 2.17
CA THR A 232 -5.02 1.71 3.41
C THR A 232 -6.40 1.54 4.02
N GLY A 233 -6.48 0.73 5.08
CA GLY A 233 -7.66 0.65 5.92
C GLY A 233 -7.99 2.02 6.53
N ILE A 234 -9.18 2.52 6.25
CA ILE A 234 -9.72 3.74 6.85
C ILE A 234 -11.11 3.49 7.42
N SER A 235 -11.49 4.33 8.37
CA SER A 235 -12.87 4.45 8.84
C SER A 235 -13.43 5.79 8.39
N ILE A 236 -14.67 5.78 7.88
CA ILE A 236 -15.43 7.00 7.62
C ILE A 236 -16.63 7.06 8.56
N GLN A 237 -16.95 8.25 9.04
CA GLN A 237 -18.12 8.55 9.85
C GLN A 237 -18.97 9.55 9.09
N ILE A 238 -20.24 9.20 8.91
CA ILE A 238 -21.20 9.98 8.13
C ILE A 238 -22.27 10.50 9.07
N GLU A 239 -22.45 11.81 9.08
CA GLU A 239 -23.31 12.51 10.02
C GLU A 239 -24.25 13.47 9.32
N LEU A 240 -25.51 13.47 9.73
CA LEU A 240 -26.51 14.40 9.28
C LEU A 240 -27.50 14.68 10.41
N ASP A 241 -27.79 15.96 10.64
CA ASP A 241 -28.71 16.38 11.69
C ASP A 241 -30.09 15.71 11.53
N GLY A 242 -30.60 15.13 12.62
CA GLY A 242 -31.85 14.38 12.62
C GLY A 242 -31.73 12.92 12.17
N TYR A 243 -30.51 12.44 11.88
CA TYR A 243 -30.24 11.06 11.49
C TYR A 243 -29.20 10.40 12.41
N VAL A 244 -29.28 9.07 12.48
CA VAL A 244 -28.33 8.24 13.23
C VAL A 244 -26.98 8.25 12.52
N SER A 245 -25.92 8.62 13.25
CA SER A 245 -24.54 8.58 12.75
C SER A 245 -24.14 7.15 12.39
N GLN A 246 -23.44 6.99 11.26
CA GLN A 246 -22.98 5.71 10.75
C GLN A 246 -21.48 5.73 10.49
N THR A 247 -20.78 4.74 11.05
CA THR A 247 -19.35 4.51 10.84
C THR A 247 -19.18 3.31 9.93
N LEU A 248 -18.28 3.38 8.95
CA LEU A 248 -18.00 2.29 8.01
C LEU A 248 -16.49 2.09 7.84
N GLY A 249 -16.07 0.84 7.69
CA GLY A 249 -14.72 0.48 7.27
C GLY A 249 -14.53 0.54 5.75
N LEU A 250 -13.37 0.99 5.27
CA LEU A 250 -12.99 0.93 3.85
C LEU A 250 -11.56 0.42 3.72
N MET A 251 -11.29 -0.44 2.73
CA MET A 251 -9.92 -0.92 2.45
C MET A 251 -9.19 -0.15 1.36
N ARG A 252 -9.94 0.34 0.37
CA ARG A 252 -9.44 1.05 -0.80
C ARG A 252 -10.59 1.78 -1.48
N GLY A 253 -10.26 2.58 -2.48
CA GLY A 253 -11.24 3.33 -3.28
C GLY A 253 -12.36 2.49 -3.90
N GLY A 254 -13.35 3.18 -4.44
CA GLY A 254 -14.58 2.61 -4.97
C GLY A 254 -15.81 3.39 -4.55
N ASN A 255 -16.98 2.83 -4.80
CA ASN A 255 -18.26 3.49 -4.51
C ASN A 255 -18.80 3.03 -3.16
N ARG A 256 -19.28 3.99 -2.38
CA ARG A 256 -19.95 3.79 -1.09
C ARG A 256 -21.22 4.61 -1.06
N SER A 257 -22.33 3.93 -0.83
CA SER A 257 -23.64 4.53 -0.71
C SER A 257 -24.23 4.13 0.62
N VAL A 258 -24.66 5.12 1.40
CA VAL A 258 -25.13 4.92 2.77
C VAL A 258 -26.54 5.46 2.92
N ALA A 259 -27.46 4.63 3.40
CA ALA A 259 -28.81 5.07 3.72
C ALA A 259 -28.87 5.42 5.20
N LEU A 260 -29.03 6.72 5.49
CA LEU A 260 -29.12 7.21 6.86
C LEU A 260 -30.55 7.03 7.38
N ARG A 261 -30.63 6.56 8.62
CA ARG A 261 -31.90 6.36 9.32
C ARG A 261 -32.22 7.59 10.17
N ALA A 262 -33.46 8.05 10.11
CA ALA A 262 -33.91 9.18 10.94
C ALA A 262 -33.92 8.78 12.42
N LEU A 263 -33.54 9.72 13.29
CA LEU A 263 -33.69 9.58 14.74
C LEU A 263 -35.16 9.45 15.12
N GLY A 264 -35.45 8.61 16.11
CA GLY A 264 -36.79 8.28 16.60
C GLY A 264 -37.58 7.34 15.70
N SER A 265 -36.97 6.76 14.66
CA SER A 265 -37.62 5.76 13.81
C SER A 265 -37.58 4.36 14.45
N ASP A 266 -38.51 3.48 14.09
CA ASP A 266 -38.55 2.12 14.63
C ASP A 266 -37.23 1.39 14.35
N ASN A 267 -36.60 0.86 15.40
CA ASN A 267 -35.28 0.23 15.33
C ASN A 267 -34.23 1.19 14.73
N GLU A 268 -34.19 2.44 15.20
CA GLU A 268 -33.33 3.50 14.65
C GLU A 268 -31.85 3.09 14.50
N ASN A 269 -31.37 2.22 15.39
CA ASN A 269 -29.99 1.73 15.39
C ASN A 269 -29.72 0.62 14.36
N ALA A 270 -30.76 0.01 13.77
CA ALA A 270 -30.62 -0.96 12.70
C ALA A 270 -30.17 -0.30 11.40
N LEU A 271 -29.35 -1.00 10.62
CA LEU A 271 -28.80 -0.51 9.38
C LEU A 271 -29.68 -0.94 8.21
N TYR A 272 -29.95 0.01 7.31
CA TYR A 272 -30.73 -0.26 6.11
C TYR A 272 -29.84 -0.70 4.96
N MET A 273 -30.24 -1.79 4.31
CA MET A 273 -29.61 -2.31 3.12
C MET A 273 -30.59 -2.37 1.97
N SER A 274 -30.24 -1.70 0.88
CA SER A 274 -30.99 -1.78 -0.38
C SER A 274 -30.82 -3.14 -1.03
N ALA A 275 -31.89 -3.57 -1.71
CA ALA A 275 -31.99 -4.77 -2.48
C ALA A 275 -30.89 -4.86 -3.52
N ARG A 276 -30.30 -6.04 -3.65
CA ARG A 276 -29.16 -6.25 -4.53
C ARG A 276 -29.10 -7.68 -5.04
N ASN A 277 -28.46 -7.84 -6.19
CA ASN A 277 -28.20 -9.16 -6.74
C ASN A 277 -27.16 -9.89 -5.87
N LEU A 278 -27.37 -11.20 -5.68
CA LEU A 278 -26.40 -12.04 -5.00
C LEU A 278 -25.56 -12.80 -6.02
N SER A 279 -24.35 -13.15 -5.60
CA SER A 279 -23.44 -13.99 -6.36
C SER A 279 -23.13 -15.23 -5.54
N PRO A 280 -23.22 -16.45 -6.10
CA PRO A 280 -22.92 -17.67 -5.34
C PRO A 280 -21.53 -17.68 -4.70
N VAL A 281 -20.55 -16.97 -5.27
CA VAL A 281 -19.19 -16.90 -4.70
C VAL A 281 -19.10 -16.14 -3.37
N MET A 282 -20.18 -15.51 -2.90
CA MET A 282 -20.17 -14.77 -1.64
C MET A 282 -20.37 -15.66 -0.42
N VAL A 283 -20.87 -16.88 -0.59
CA VAL A 283 -21.11 -17.83 0.51
C VAL A 283 -20.15 -19.01 0.42
N ASP A 284 -20.01 -19.74 1.52
CA ASP A 284 -19.29 -21.02 1.57
C ASP A 284 -19.79 -21.98 0.48
N ALA A 285 -18.86 -22.71 -0.17
CA ALA A 285 -19.11 -23.64 -1.26
C ALA A 285 -20.28 -24.59 -0.98
N ARG A 286 -20.41 -25.10 0.25
CA ARG A 286 -21.50 -26.02 0.64
C ARG A 286 -22.89 -25.36 0.67
N LEU A 287 -22.95 -24.03 0.74
CA LEU A 287 -24.19 -23.24 0.76
C LEU A 287 -24.53 -22.62 -0.61
N THR A 288 -23.74 -22.90 -1.64
CA THR A 288 -23.89 -22.28 -2.98
C THR A 288 -25.07 -22.82 -3.78
N PHE A 289 -25.65 -23.96 -3.41
CA PHE A 289 -26.63 -24.68 -4.23
C PHE A 289 -27.99 -23.99 -4.34
N ASN A 290 -28.32 -23.05 -3.44
CA ASN A 290 -29.63 -22.38 -3.38
C ASN A 290 -29.52 -20.86 -3.14
N VAL A 291 -28.48 -20.21 -3.67
CA VAL A 291 -28.35 -18.75 -3.54
C VAL A 291 -29.44 -18.06 -4.36
N PRO A 292 -30.37 -17.29 -3.75
CA PRO A 292 -31.38 -16.58 -4.51
C PRO A 292 -30.70 -15.53 -5.39
N PRO A 293 -31.23 -15.25 -6.59
CA PRO A 293 -30.57 -14.32 -7.52
C PRO A 293 -30.51 -12.88 -6.98
N ARG A 294 -31.40 -12.54 -6.05
CA ARG A 294 -31.55 -11.22 -5.46
C ARG A 294 -32.03 -11.35 -4.02
N ILE A 295 -31.56 -10.44 -3.17
CA ILE A 295 -32.09 -10.18 -1.83
C ILE A 295 -32.85 -8.85 -1.84
N GLY A 296 -33.96 -8.81 -1.11
CA GLY A 296 -34.78 -7.61 -0.96
C GLY A 296 -34.10 -6.53 -0.11
N ASP A 297 -34.80 -5.42 0.11
CA ASP A 297 -34.40 -4.45 1.11
C ASP A 297 -34.56 -5.08 2.50
N PHE A 298 -33.64 -4.80 3.43
CA PHE A 298 -33.75 -5.30 4.80
C PHE A 298 -33.12 -4.34 5.81
N LEU A 299 -33.51 -4.52 7.07
CA LEU A 299 -32.84 -3.95 8.23
C LEU A 299 -32.06 -5.05 8.93
N ILE A 300 -30.93 -4.68 9.54
CA ILE A 300 -30.15 -5.58 10.39
C ILE A 300 -29.61 -4.79 11.57
N ASP A 301 -29.66 -5.36 12.76
CA ASP A 301 -29.14 -4.70 13.95
C ASP A 301 -27.62 -4.50 13.88
N ARG A 302 -27.19 -3.32 14.32
CA ARG A 302 -25.77 -2.91 14.34
C ARG A 302 -24.94 -3.80 15.26
N TYR A 303 -25.57 -4.30 16.32
CA TYR A 303 -25.01 -5.07 17.41
C TYR A 303 -25.82 -6.38 17.58
N GLU A 304 -25.25 -7.33 18.30
CA GLU A 304 -25.96 -8.50 18.80
C GLU A 304 -27.08 -8.10 19.78
N VAL A 305 -28.08 -8.98 19.94
CA VAL A 305 -29.11 -8.79 20.98
C VAL A 305 -28.45 -8.86 22.35
N THR A 306 -28.72 -7.87 23.19
CA THR A 306 -28.12 -7.75 24.53
C THR A 306 -28.85 -8.56 25.58
N ASN A 307 -28.18 -8.84 26.70
CA ASN A 307 -28.81 -9.45 27.86
C ASN A 307 -30.00 -8.63 28.38
N ARG A 308 -29.91 -7.30 28.36
CA ARG A 308 -31.00 -6.41 28.80
C ARG A 308 -32.24 -6.59 27.92
N GLU A 309 -32.07 -6.62 26.61
CA GLU A 309 -33.16 -6.83 25.66
C GLU A 309 -33.77 -8.24 25.82
N PHE A 310 -32.94 -9.28 25.94
CA PHE A 310 -33.43 -10.64 26.16
C PHE A 310 -34.12 -10.82 27.52
N GLN A 311 -33.76 -10.03 28.53
CA GLN A 311 -34.44 -10.03 29.83
C GLN A 311 -35.91 -9.62 29.69
N GLU A 312 -36.25 -8.74 28.75
CA GLU A 312 -37.64 -8.33 28.48
C GLU A 312 -38.47 -9.50 27.97
N PHE A 313 -37.90 -10.38 27.13
CA PHE A 313 -38.54 -11.62 26.69
C PHE A 313 -38.77 -12.59 27.84
N VAL A 314 -37.77 -12.74 28.73
CA VAL A 314 -37.91 -13.60 29.94
C VAL A 314 -38.98 -13.04 30.88
N ASP A 315 -38.96 -11.73 31.14
CA ASP A 315 -39.89 -11.07 32.06
C ASP A 315 -41.33 -10.98 31.49
N ALA A 316 -41.49 -11.12 30.17
CA ALA A 316 -42.78 -11.22 29.48
C ALA A 316 -43.28 -12.67 29.34
N ASP A 317 -42.73 -13.59 30.14
CA ASP A 317 -43.08 -15.02 30.16
C ASP A 317 -42.90 -15.69 28.77
N GLY A 318 -41.90 -15.27 27.99
CA GLY A 318 -41.67 -15.77 26.63
C GLY A 318 -41.43 -17.29 26.55
N TYR A 319 -40.88 -17.88 27.61
CA TYR A 319 -40.74 -19.33 27.75
C TYR A 319 -42.04 -20.06 28.11
N GLU A 320 -43.07 -19.35 28.57
CA GLU A 320 -44.40 -19.92 28.88
C GLU A 320 -45.40 -19.67 27.74
N ASN A 321 -45.10 -18.72 26.86
CA ASN A 321 -45.93 -18.40 25.71
C ASN A 321 -45.59 -19.28 24.49
N GLN A 322 -46.33 -20.38 24.31
CA GLN A 322 -46.14 -21.32 23.22
C GLN A 322 -46.30 -20.71 21.82
N ASP A 323 -47.06 -19.62 21.67
CA ASP A 323 -47.30 -18.99 20.36
C ASP A 323 -46.03 -18.37 19.74
N LEU A 324 -45.00 -18.09 20.57
CA LEU A 324 -43.70 -17.59 20.12
C LEU A 324 -42.81 -18.69 19.53
N TRP A 325 -43.12 -19.96 19.79
CA TRP A 325 -42.30 -21.11 19.39
C TRP A 325 -42.80 -21.69 18.06
N VAL A 326 -42.67 -20.90 16.99
CA VAL A 326 -43.32 -21.16 15.69
C VAL A 326 -42.69 -22.31 14.88
N TYR A 327 -41.49 -22.75 15.26
CA TYR A 327 -40.79 -23.86 14.61
C TYR A 327 -40.97 -25.17 15.38
N SER A 328 -41.13 -26.28 14.64
CA SER A 328 -41.07 -27.62 15.23
C SER A 328 -39.71 -27.84 15.91
N LEU A 329 -39.79 -28.17 17.20
CA LEU A 329 -38.64 -28.49 18.05
C LEU A 329 -38.14 -29.88 17.68
N GLU A 330 -36.92 -29.99 17.15
CA GLU A 330 -36.34 -31.24 16.66
C GLU A 330 -34.94 -31.44 17.25
N ARG A 331 -34.67 -32.65 17.72
CA ARG A 331 -33.34 -33.11 18.15
C ARG A 331 -32.98 -34.34 17.34
N ASP A 332 -31.87 -34.28 16.60
CA ASP A 332 -31.41 -35.37 15.73
C ASP A 332 -32.47 -35.84 14.71
N GLY A 333 -33.35 -34.92 14.28
CA GLY A 333 -34.44 -35.21 13.35
C GLY A 333 -35.67 -35.87 13.99
N VAL A 334 -35.70 -35.96 15.32
CA VAL A 334 -36.86 -36.43 16.09
C VAL A 334 -37.53 -35.23 16.76
N GLU A 335 -38.85 -35.13 16.61
CA GLU A 335 -39.64 -34.08 17.23
C GLU A 335 -39.60 -34.20 18.77
N VAL A 336 -39.42 -33.07 19.44
CA VAL A 336 -39.41 -32.89 20.89
C VAL A 336 -40.63 -32.08 21.27
N THR A 337 -41.39 -32.50 22.29
CA THR A 337 -42.56 -31.72 22.72
C THR A 337 -42.12 -30.38 23.31
N TRP A 338 -42.95 -29.35 23.16
CA TRP A 338 -42.67 -28.04 23.77
C TRP A 338 -42.40 -28.15 25.28
N ALA A 339 -43.21 -28.94 25.99
CA ALA A 339 -43.04 -29.14 27.43
C ALA A 339 -41.73 -29.86 27.80
N ASP A 340 -41.22 -30.74 26.94
CA ASP A 340 -39.90 -31.37 27.13
C ASP A 340 -38.77 -30.37 26.86
N ALA A 341 -38.88 -29.59 25.79
CA ALA A 341 -37.89 -28.57 25.46
C ALA A 341 -37.78 -27.49 26.55
N MET A 342 -38.91 -26.97 27.07
CA MET A 342 -38.89 -25.94 28.12
C MET A 342 -38.26 -26.45 29.42
N ARG A 343 -38.31 -27.75 29.71
CA ARG A 343 -37.60 -28.33 30.87
C ARG A 343 -36.08 -28.33 30.70
N GLU A 344 -35.58 -28.21 29.48
CA GLU A 344 -34.15 -28.10 29.16
C GLU A 344 -33.70 -26.66 28.95
N PHE A 345 -34.61 -25.76 28.56
CA PHE A 345 -34.33 -24.34 28.36
C PHE A 345 -34.39 -23.55 29.67
N VAL A 346 -33.55 -23.98 30.61
CA VAL A 346 -33.41 -23.40 31.93
C VAL A 346 -32.01 -22.87 32.18
N ASP A 347 -31.91 -21.93 33.12
CA ASP A 347 -30.68 -21.36 33.63
C ASP A 347 -30.00 -22.29 34.66
N ARG A 348 -28.89 -21.82 35.26
CA ARG A 348 -28.12 -22.59 36.26
C ARG A 348 -28.91 -22.98 37.52
N THR A 349 -30.06 -22.35 37.77
CA THR A 349 -30.93 -22.58 38.92
C THR A 349 -32.18 -23.37 38.58
N GLY A 350 -32.36 -23.77 37.31
CA GLY A 350 -33.53 -24.49 36.83
C GLY A 350 -34.73 -23.58 36.55
N ARG A 351 -34.54 -22.26 36.44
CA ARG A 351 -35.59 -21.32 35.99
C ARG A 351 -35.52 -21.11 34.48
N PRO A 352 -36.63 -20.79 33.79
CA PRO A 352 -36.57 -20.46 32.36
C PRO A 352 -35.59 -19.32 32.08
N GLY A 353 -34.79 -19.47 31.03
CA GLY A 353 -33.80 -18.47 30.61
C GLY A 353 -32.49 -19.07 30.11
N PRO A 354 -31.56 -18.22 29.60
CA PRO A 354 -30.27 -18.63 29.05
C PRO A 354 -29.44 -19.51 30.00
N SER A 355 -28.68 -20.45 29.45
CA SER A 355 -27.94 -21.47 30.21
C SER A 355 -26.86 -20.89 31.14
N VAL A 356 -26.37 -19.69 30.82
CA VAL A 356 -25.33 -18.98 31.58
C VAL A 356 -25.87 -18.07 32.67
N TRP A 357 -27.20 -17.84 32.70
CA TRP A 357 -27.87 -16.99 33.68
C TRP A 357 -28.07 -17.68 35.03
N THR A 358 -28.52 -16.91 36.03
CA THR A 358 -28.80 -17.44 37.38
C THR A 358 -30.02 -16.75 37.98
N ALA A 359 -30.94 -17.54 38.52
CA ALA A 359 -32.18 -17.09 39.14
C ALA A 359 -33.09 -16.24 38.21
N GLY A 360 -33.07 -16.52 36.90
CA GLY A 360 -33.85 -15.83 35.87
C GLY A 360 -33.32 -14.45 35.50
N ARG A 361 -32.04 -14.19 35.77
CA ARG A 361 -31.38 -12.90 35.55
C ARG A 361 -30.01 -13.06 34.90
N TYR A 362 -29.65 -12.12 34.03
CA TYR A 362 -28.30 -12.01 33.50
C TYR A 362 -27.28 -11.65 34.60
N PRO A 363 -25.99 -11.94 34.41
CA PRO A 363 -24.94 -11.57 35.37
C PRO A 363 -24.90 -10.06 35.64
N GLU A 364 -24.74 -9.66 36.89
CA GLU A 364 -24.70 -8.24 37.28
C GLU A 364 -23.64 -7.46 36.48
N GLY A 365 -24.03 -6.29 35.96
CA GLY A 365 -23.16 -5.45 35.12
C GLY A 365 -23.05 -5.87 33.66
N GLN A 366 -23.64 -6.99 33.23
CA GLN A 366 -23.56 -7.48 31.85
C GLN A 366 -24.78 -7.14 30.98
N GLY A 367 -25.55 -6.12 31.35
CA GLY A 367 -26.76 -5.73 30.62
C GLY A 367 -26.52 -5.38 29.15
N ASP A 368 -25.37 -4.76 28.84
CA ASP A 368 -24.97 -4.37 27.48
C ASP A 368 -24.07 -5.41 26.78
N HIS A 369 -23.87 -6.59 27.38
CA HIS A 369 -23.18 -7.71 26.70
C HIS A 369 -24.18 -8.47 25.83
N PRO A 370 -23.72 -9.16 24.76
CA PRO A 370 -24.61 -10.00 23.97
C PRO A 370 -25.21 -11.10 24.85
N VAL A 371 -26.46 -11.44 24.61
CA VAL A 371 -27.07 -12.62 25.21
C VAL A 371 -26.45 -13.87 24.58
N THR A 372 -25.98 -14.79 25.41
CA THR A 372 -25.45 -16.08 24.96
C THR A 372 -25.95 -17.23 25.82
N GLY A 373 -25.56 -18.46 25.49
CA GLY A 373 -26.05 -19.64 26.19
C GLY A 373 -27.48 -20.00 25.81
N ILE A 374 -27.86 -19.69 24.57
CA ILE A 374 -29.20 -19.92 24.04
C ILE A 374 -29.15 -20.80 22.79
N SER A 375 -30.20 -21.58 22.63
CA SER A 375 -30.43 -22.45 21.49
C SER A 375 -30.91 -21.64 20.28
N TRP A 376 -30.88 -22.26 19.11
CA TRP A 376 -31.46 -21.68 17.91
C TRP A 376 -32.97 -21.39 18.10
N TYR A 377 -33.67 -22.27 18.82
CA TYR A 377 -35.09 -22.13 19.09
C TYR A 377 -35.40 -20.96 20.02
N GLU A 378 -34.57 -20.72 21.03
CA GLU A 378 -34.70 -19.53 21.90
C GLU A 378 -34.46 -18.24 21.13
N ALA A 379 -33.45 -18.20 20.25
CA ALA A 379 -33.19 -17.06 19.38
C ALA A 379 -34.36 -16.79 18.41
N ALA A 380 -34.93 -17.84 17.82
CA ALA A 380 -36.10 -17.73 16.94
C ALA A 380 -37.36 -17.28 17.70
N ALA A 381 -37.61 -17.79 18.91
CA ALA A 381 -38.75 -17.37 19.73
C ALA A 381 -38.63 -15.91 20.17
N TYR A 382 -37.42 -15.45 20.48
CA TYR A 382 -37.17 -14.03 20.72
C TYR A 382 -37.44 -13.18 19.47
N ALA A 383 -36.99 -13.62 18.29
CA ALA A 383 -37.24 -12.91 17.04
C ALA A 383 -38.75 -12.71 16.81
N GLU A 384 -39.56 -13.76 17.00
CA GLU A 384 -41.02 -13.69 16.96
C GLU A 384 -41.62 -12.74 18.01
N PHE A 385 -41.10 -12.76 19.24
CA PHE A 385 -41.53 -11.87 20.32
C PHE A 385 -41.39 -10.39 19.97
N VAL A 386 -40.29 -10.01 19.33
CA VAL A 386 -40.05 -8.62 18.89
C VAL A 386 -40.57 -8.33 17.48
N GLY A 387 -41.19 -9.31 16.82
CA GLY A 387 -41.72 -9.17 15.45
C GLY A 387 -40.65 -8.94 14.39
N ARG A 388 -39.50 -9.64 14.51
CA ARG A 388 -38.36 -9.59 13.58
C ARG A 388 -37.92 -11.00 13.20
N ASP A 389 -36.92 -11.10 12.33
CA ASP A 389 -36.42 -12.37 11.80
C ASP A 389 -34.96 -12.60 12.18
N LEU A 390 -34.54 -13.87 12.27
CA LEU A 390 -33.11 -14.19 12.26
C LEU A 390 -32.52 -13.95 10.86
N PRO A 391 -31.28 -13.43 10.76
CA PRO A 391 -30.64 -13.26 9.47
C PRO A 391 -30.41 -14.61 8.79
N SER A 392 -30.41 -14.56 7.46
CA SER A 392 -29.91 -15.67 6.65
C SER A 392 -28.41 -15.51 6.45
N VAL A 393 -27.77 -16.58 6.00
CA VAL A 393 -26.38 -16.56 5.57
C VAL A 393 -26.14 -15.50 4.49
N TYR A 394 -27.13 -15.21 3.66
CA TYR A 394 -27.02 -14.17 2.64
C TYR A 394 -27.02 -12.77 3.25
N HIS A 395 -27.89 -12.51 4.23
CA HIS A 395 -27.87 -11.25 4.99
C HIS A 395 -26.50 -11.10 5.66
N TRP A 396 -26.05 -12.12 6.39
CA TRP A 396 -24.83 -12.05 7.18
C TRP A 396 -23.57 -11.83 6.34
N TYR A 397 -23.35 -12.61 5.27
CA TYR A 397 -22.15 -12.49 4.43
C TYR A 397 -22.09 -11.16 3.66
N LEU A 398 -23.23 -10.56 3.33
CA LEU A 398 -23.25 -9.22 2.74
C LEU A 398 -22.76 -8.15 3.71
N MET A 399 -22.99 -8.34 5.00
CA MET A 399 -22.73 -7.33 6.04
C MET A 399 -21.38 -7.52 6.72
N SER A 400 -20.90 -8.76 6.85
CA SER A 400 -19.63 -9.05 7.53
C SER A 400 -18.42 -8.45 6.83
N THR A 401 -18.53 -8.19 5.52
CA THR A 401 -17.45 -7.61 4.71
C THR A 401 -16.13 -8.37 4.89
N GLN A 402 -16.17 -9.70 4.80
CA GLN A 402 -15.02 -10.59 5.06
C GLN A 402 -13.74 -10.26 4.29
N SER A 403 -13.85 -9.57 3.15
CA SER A 403 -12.67 -9.07 2.42
C SER A 403 -11.82 -8.10 3.25
N MET A 404 -12.38 -7.47 4.29
CA MET A 404 -11.71 -6.62 5.27
C MET A 404 -11.14 -7.36 6.48
N ALA A 405 -11.06 -8.70 6.45
CA ALA A 405 -10.60 -9.49 7.60
C ALA A 405 -9.25 -9.04 8.18
N GLU A 406 -8.31 -8.60 7.33
CA GLU A 406 -7.01 -8.05 7.76
C GLU A 406 -7.15 -6.88 8.76
N TRP A 407 -8.20 -6.06 8.60
CA TRP A 407 -8.47 -4.89 9.44
C TRP A 407 -9.44 -5.21 10.58
N ILE A 408 -10.45 -6.05 10.32
CA ILE A 408 -11.49 -6.39 11.31
C ILE A 408 -10.92 -7.28 12.41
N LEU A 409 -10.23 -8.38 12.05
CA LEU A 409 -9.82 -9.42 13.00
C LEU A 409 -8.91 -8.90 14.13
N PRO A 410 -7.90 -8.03 13.90
CA PRO A 410 -7.04 -7.54 14.97
C PRO A 410 -7.76 -6.69 16.04
N LEU A 411 -8.95 -6.18 15.74
CA LEU A 411 -9.75 -5.35 16.65
C LEU A 411 -10.96 -6.08 17.23
N SER A 412 -11.07 -7.37 16.96
CA SER A 412 -12.22 -8.21 17.28
C SER A 412 -11.97 -9.02 18.55
N ASN A 413 -13.02 -9.34 19.30
CA ASN A 413 -12.92 -10.20 20.47
C ASN A 413 -12.93 -11.68 20.06
N LEU A 414 -11.78 -12.22 19.66
CA LEU A 414 -11.53 -13.63 19.33
C LEU A 414 -10.31 -14.12 20.13
N GLU A 415 -10.32 -15.39 20.55
CA GLU A 415 -9.32 -15.93 21.49
C GLU A 415 -9.14 -15.07 22.77
N GLY A 416 -10.22 -14.44 23.23
CA GLY A 416 -10.28 -13.59 24.42
C GLY A 416 -10.57 -14.35 25.71
N ASP A 417 -10.80 -13.58 26.80
CA ASP A 417 -11.06 -14.12 28.15
C ASP A 417 -12.55 -14.14 28.53
N GLY A 418 -13.43 -13.57 27.69
CA GLY A 418 -14.86 -13.50 27.92
C GLY A 418 -15.59 -12.61 26.93
N LEU A 419 -16.90 -12.46 27.12
CA LEU A 419 -17.72 -11.52 26.38
C LEU A 419 -17.34 -10.08 26.70
N ALA A 420 -17.48 -9.21 25.71
CA ALA A 420 -17.40 -7.76 25.86
C ALA A 420 -18.80 -7.15 25.65
N PRO A 421 -19.07 -5.96 26.23
CA PRO A 421 -20.17 -5.11 25.80
C PRO A 421 -20.24 -4.99 24.28
N VAL A 422 -21.46 -5.01 23.73
CA VAL A 422 -21.65 -4.87 22.29
C VAL A 422 -21.12 -3.51 21.81
N GLY A 423 -20.47 -3.50 20.67
CA GLY A 423 -19.85 -2.32 20.06
C GLY A 423 -18.52 -1.89 20.67
N GLU A 424 -17.99 -2.60 21.68
CA GLU A 424 -16.70 -2.25 22.28
C GLU A 424 -15.53 -2.58 21.34
N SER A 425 -15.65 -3.63 20.52
CA SER A 425 -14.65 -3.98 19.51
C SER A 425 -14.54 -2.91 18.43
N GLY A 426 -13.31 -2.54 18.04
CA GLY A 426 -13.07 -1.55 16.99
C GLY A 426 -13.31 -2.03 15.55
N GLY A 427 -13.63 -3.32 15.38
CA GLY A 427 -13.74 -4.01 14.09
C GLY A 427 -15.02 -3.71 13.30
N VAL A 428 -15.23 -2.46 12.89
CA VAL A 428 -16.40 -2.04 12.11
C VAL A 428 -16.36 -2.54 10.65
N THR A 429 -17.43 -3.20 10.20
CA THR A 429 -17.48 -3.72 8.83
C THR A 429 -17.61 -2.62 7.78
N GLY A 430 -17.44 -2.96 6.50
CA GLY A 430 -17.65 -2.03 5.40
C GLY A 430 -19.10 -1.63 5.14
N THR A 431 -20.04 -2.18 5.92
CA THR A 431 -21.45 -1.81 5.95
C THR A 431 -21.86 -1.17 7.27
N GLY A 432 -20.96 -1.10 8.26
CA GLY A 432 -21.14 -0.39 9.53
C GLY A 432 -21.61 -1.23 10.71
N LEU A 433 -21.50 -2.56 10.64
CA LEU A 433 -21.81 -3.46 11.76
C LEU A 433 -20.59 -3.61 12.65
N TYR A 434 -20.84 -3.89 13.92
CA TYR A 434 -19.83 -4.20 14.93
C TYR A 434 -19.93 -5.67 15.33
N ASP A 435 -18.85 -6.19 15.91
CA ASP A 435 -18.76 -7.52 16.51
C ASP A 435 -19.16 -8.68 15.58
N MET A 436 -19.12 -8.47 14.28
CA MET A 436 -19.36 -9.54 13.29
C MET A 436 -18.26 -10.60 13.30
N ALA A 437 -17.11 -10.31 13.90
CA ALA A 437 -16.05 -11.25 14.15
C ALA A 437 -15.85 -11.36 15.65
N GLY A 438 -16.07 -12.54 16.22
CA GLY A 438 -15.90 -12.74 17.65
C GLY A 438 -17.07 -12.28 18.52
N ASN A 439 -16.77 -12.09 19.79
CA ASN A 439 -17.72 -11.80 20.87
C ASN A 439 -18.74 -12.94 21.07
N ALA A 440 -19.86 -12.93 20.36
CA ALA A 440 -20.82 -14.03 20.34
C ALA A 440 -20.92 -14.64 18.93
N ARG A 441 -21.02 -15.97 18.86
CA ARG A 441 -21.48 -16.64 17.63
C ARG A 441 -22.91 -16.23 17.36
N GLU A 442 -23.28 -16.10 16.10
CA GLU A 442 -24.63 -15.66 15.73
C GLU A 442 -25.41 -16.77 15.05
N TRP A 443 -26.55 -17.16 15.63
CA TRP A 443 -27.51 -18.05 14.99
C TRP A 443 -28.12 -17.44 13.74
N LEU A 444 -28.19 -18.23 12.67
CA LEU A 444 -28.86 -17.89 11.41
C LEU A 444 -30.09 -18.78 11.19
N VAL A 445 -31.03 -18.34 10.38
CA VAL A 445 -32.24 -19.13 10.02
C VAL A 445 -31.91 -20.43 9.24
N ASN A 446 -30.72 -20.51 8.63
CA ASN A 446 -30.32 -21.60 7.75
C ASN A 446 -30.25 -22.97 8.45
N LYS A 447 -30.61 -24.03 7.72
CA LYS A 447 -30.58 -25.44 8.15
C LYS A 447 -29.71 -26.27 7.19
N VAL A 448 -28.85 -27.14 7.73
CA VAL A 448 -28.06 -28.13 6.98
C VAL A 448 -28.33 -29.51 7.57
N GLY A 449 -29.04 -30.36 6.83
CA GLY A 449 -29.55 -31.61 7.41
C GLY A 449 -30.45 -31.33 8.61
N ASN A 450 -30.09 -31.85 9.79
CA ASN A 450 -30.80 -31.59 11.05
C ASN A 450 -30.12 -30.51 11.92
N LEU A 451 -29.07 -29.86 11.41
CA LEU A 451 -28.29 -28.85 12.12
C LEU A 451 -28.69 -27.44 11.70
N ARG A 452 -28.37 -26.47 12.55
CA ARG A 452 -28.51 -25.03 12.28
C ARG A 452 -27.15 -24.40 12.06
N VAL A 453 -27.13 -23.17 11.57
CA VAL A 453 -25.90 -22.48 11.22
C VAL A 453 -25.59 -21.38 12.22
N THR A 454 -24.37 -21.36 12.74
CA THR A 454 -23.77 -20.19 13.38
C THR A 454 -22.64 -19.60 12.54
N VAL A 455 -22.31 -18.34 12.78
CA VAL A 455 -21.26 -17.56 12.08
C VAL A 455 -20.56 -16.60 13.04
N GLY A 456 -19.51 -15.93 12.56
CA GLY A 456 -18.77 -14.88 13.28
C GLY A 456 -17.67 -15.40 14.21
N GLY A 457 -17.93 -16.55 14.86
CA GLY A 457 -17.08 -17.08 15.93
C GLY A 457 -17.34 -16.39 17.27
N GLY A 458 -17.21 -17.11 18.37
CA GLY A 458 -17.34 -16.55 19.72
C GLY A 458 -16.00 -16.05 20.26
N TRP A 459 -16.04 -15.37 21.40
CA TRP A 459 -14.83 -14.84 22.07
C TRP A 459 -13.75 -15.89 22.32
N ASN A 460 -14.11 -17.17 22.51
CA ASN A 460 -13.16 -18.26 22.75
C ASN A 460 -12.79 -19.06 21.47
N ASP A 461 -13.24 -18.61 20.30
CA ASP A 461 -12.97 -19.28 19.03
C ASP A 461 -11.72 -18.74 18.35
N PRO A 462 -11.05 -19.56 17.52
CA PRO A 462 -9.93 -19.13 16.71
C PRO A 462 -10.37 -18.21 15.55
N PRO A 463 -9.54 -17.26 15.08
CA PRO A 463 -9.94 -16.22 14.13
C PRO A 463 -10.47 -16.73 12.79
N TYR A 464 -10.08 -17.93 12.35
CA TYR A 464 -10.58 -18.48 11.09
C TYR A 464 -12.10 -18.75 11.09
N ARG A 465 -12.74 -18.80 12.28
CA ARG A 465 -14.18 -19.00 12.42
C ARG A 465 -15.01 -17.85 11.85
N PHE A 466 -14.46 -16.62 11.82
CA PHE A 466 -15.12 -15.47 11.19
C PHE A 466 -15.45 -15.69 9.70
N SER A 467 -14.55 -16.36 8.98
CA SER A 467 -14.69 -16.57 7.54
C SER A 467 -15.58 -17.77 7.18
N LEU A 468 -15.95 -18.60 8.16
CA LEU A 468 -16.65 -19.85 7.95
C LEU A 468 -18.03 -19.82 8.61
N SER A 469 -18.93 -20.63 8.10
CA SER A 469 -20.13 -21.02 8.85
C SER A 469 -19.83 -22.24 9.72
N GLN A 470 -20.62 -22.45 10.76
CA GLN A 470 -20.53 -23.59 11.67
C GLN A 470 -21.88 -24.29 11.70
N GLU A 471 -21.87 -25.61 11.63
CA GLU A 471 -23.08 -26.42 11.76
C GLU A 471 -23.18 -26.88 13.20
N GLU A 472 -24.24 -26.50 13.89
CA GLU A 472 -24.43 -26.77 15.31
C GLU A 472 -25.80 -27.42 15.55
N PRO A 473 -25.92 -28.32 16.54
CA PRO A 473 -27.21 -28.84 16.96
C PRO A 473 -28.15 -27.68 17.33
N PRO A 474 -29.43 -27.70 16.92
CA PRO A 474 -30.34 -26.59 17.19
C PRO A 474 -30.61 -26.36 18.69
N PHE A 475 -30.39 -27.39 19.51
CA PHE A 475 -30.46 -27.34 20.98
C PHE A 475 -29.12 -26.98 21.65
N ASP A 476 -28.06 -26.71 20.90
CA ASP A 476 -26.77 -26.30 21.49
C ASP A 476 -26.88 -24.93 22.14
N ARG A 477 -26.58 -24.87 23.43
CA ARG A 477 -26.66 -23.67 24.29
C ARG A 477 -25.27 -23.32 24.83
N SER A 478 -24.24 -23.53 24.01
CA SER A 478 -22.87 -23.15 24.32
C SER A 478 -22.79 -21.68 24.74
N GLU A 479 -21.87 -21.37 25.66
CA GLU A 479 -21.74 -20.04 26.29
C GLU A 479 -21.40 -18.89 25.33
N THR A 480 -21.12 -19.22 24.07
CA THR A 480 -20.85 -18.26 23.00
C THR A 480 -21.97 -18.15 21.98
N ASN A 481 -22.99 -19.01 22.02
CA ASN A 481 -24.09 -18.97 21.06
C ASN A 481 -25.08 -17.86 21.44
N GLY A 482 -25.10 -16.80 20.64
CA GLY A 482 -26.04 -15.69 20.66
C GLY A 482 -26.64 -15.46 19.26
N PHE A 483 -27.04 -14.23 18.97
CA PHE A 483 -27.64 -13.84 17.69
C PHE A 483 -27.77 -12.33 17.55
N ARG A 484 -28.03 -11.90 16.31
CA ARG A 484 -28.56 -10.59 15.95
C ARG A 484 -29.82 -10.77 15.10
N LEU A 485 -30.56 -9.69 14.85
CA LEU A 485 -31.79 -9.68 14.05
C LEU A 485 -31.59 -8.91 12.74
#